data_AF-W4VAY3-F1
#
_entry.id   AF-W4VAY3-F1
#
_cell.length_a   1.000
_cell.length_b   1.000
_cell.length_c   1.000
_cell.angle_alpha   90.00
_cell.angle_beta   90.00
_cell.angle_gamma   90.00
#
_symmetry.space_group_name_H-M   'P 1'
#
loop_
_entity.id
_entity.type
_entity.pdbx_description
1 polymer ?
#
loop_
_entity_poly.entity_id
_entity_poly.type
_entity_poly.pdbx_seq_one_letter_code
_entity_poly.pdbx_strand_id
1 'polypeptide(L)'
;MGGHIVSGHIDGTGVILSKEKEDNAIWLEISAPSDILKYIVVRGSVALDGVSLTAAYVDENCFKVSLIPHTASVTILGSKKPGDRINIECDMLGKYVEKLMSFNPQRKKDEKESVTMDFLREHGFA
;
A
#
# COMPACT_ATOMS: atom_id res chain seq x y z
N MET A 1 -10.58 -14.24 -15.12
CA MET A 1 -9.47 -13.55 -14.44
C MET A 1 -9.25 -14.22 -13.11
N GLY A 2 -8.03 -14.71 -12.82
CA GLY A 2 -7.73 -15.49 -11.61
C GLY A 2 -7.07 -14.70 -10.47
N GLY A 3 -7.19 -13.37 -10.45
CA GLY A 3 -6.59 -12.46 -9.46
C GLY A 3 -7.36 -11.15 -9.36
N HIS A 4 -6.77 -10.11 -8.75
CA HIS A 4 -7.35 -8.76 -8.67
C HIS A 4 -6.95 -7.86 -9.86
N ILE A 5 -7.51 -6.65 -9.91
CA ILE A 5 -7.17 -5.67 -10.94
C ILE A 5 -5.80 -5.07 -10.61
N VAL A 6 -4.83 -5.31 -11.49
CA VAL A 6 -3.47 -4.76 -11.42
C VAL A 6 -3.29 -3.79 -12.59
N SER A 7 -2.92 -2.56 -12.29
CA SER A 7 -2.78 -1.45 -13.23
C SER A 7 -1.35 -1.27 -13.74
N GLY A 8 -0.35 -1.78 -13.00
CA GLY A 8 1.07 -1.55 -13.27
C GLY A 8 1.59 -0.23 -12.69
N HIS A 9 0.80 0.46 -11.86
CA HIS A 9 1.23 1.66 -11.16
C HIS A 9 1.77 1.29 -9.77
N ILE A 10 3.09 1.29 -9.65
CA ILE A 10 3.78 0.97 -8.40
C ILE A 10 3.59 2.11 -7.40
N ASP A 11 3.10 1.78 -6.20
CA ASP A 11 2.92 2.71 -5.10
C ASP A 11 4.22 2.95 -4.33
N GLY A 12 5.08 1.95 -4.31
CA GLY A 12 6.43 2.08 -3.78
C GLY A 12 7.15 0.75 -3.72
N THR A 13 8.17 0.70 -2.87
CA THR A 13 9.00 -0.50 -2.73
C THR A 13 9.10 -0.92 -1.28
N GLY A 14 9.14 -2.23 -1.06
CA GLY A 14 9.48 -2.85 0.22
C GLY A 14 10.82 -3.58 0.17
N VAL A 15 11.17 -4.19 1.30
CA VAL A 15 12.32 -5.11 1.42
C VAL A 15 11.84 -6.44 1.97
N ILE A 16 12.28 -7.54 1.37
CA ILE A 16 12.01 -8.87 1.91
C ILE A 16 12.80 -9.05 3.20
N LEU A 17 12.11 -9.19 4.33
CA LEU A 17 12.72 -9.41 5.64
C LEU A 17 13.08 -10.88 5.84
N SER A 18 12.18 -11.79 5.45
CA SER A 18 12.36 -13.23 5.62
C SER A 18 11.69 -14.01 4.48
N LYS A 19 12.20 -15.23 4.26
CA LYS A 19 11.68 -16.19 3.29
C LYS A 19 11.77 -17.58 3.89
N GLU A 20 10.62 -18.16 4.22
CA GLU A 20 10.53 -19.43 4.94
C GLU A 20 9.71 -20.42 4.13
N LYS A 21 10.20 -21.67 4.04
CA LYS A 21 9.46 -22.75 3.40
C LYS A 21 8.73 -23.54 4.48
N GLU A 22 7.41 -23.62 4.37
CA GLU A 22 6.56 -24.38 5.27
C GLU A 22 5.66 -25.28 4.43
N ASP A 23 5.79 -26.60 4.59
CA ASP A 23 5.15 -27.61 3.74
C ASP A 23 5.36 -27.32 2.23
N ASN A 24 4.26 -27.05 1.54
CA ASN A 24 4.20 -26.73 0.12
C ASN A 24 4.08 -25.23 -0.15
N ALA A 25 4.25 -24.37 0.85
CA ALA A 25 4.19 -22.92 0.70
C ALA A 25 5.54 -22.27 1.00
N ILE A 26 5.75 -21.10 0.40
CA ILE A 26 6.86 -20.21 0.72
C ILE A 26 6.25 -18.93 1.29
N TRP A 27 6.54 -18.65 2.56
CA TRP A 27 6.17 -17.41 3.22
C TRP A 27 7.20 -16.34 2.91
N LEU A 28 6.73 -15.17 2.49
CA LEU A 28 7.53 -13.97 2.39
C LEU A 28 7.01 -12.95 3.38
N GLU A 29 7.93 -12.36 4.14
CA GLU A 29 7.68 -11.18 4.97
C GLU A 29 8.32 -9.98 4.29
N ILE A 30 7.55 -8.92 4.10
CA ILE A 30 7.95 -7.73 3.37
C ILE A 30 7.74 -6.51 4.27
N SER A 31 8.80 -5.75 4.52
CA SER A 31 8.67 -4.43 5.14
C SER A 31 8.21 -3.41 4.11
N ALA A 32 7.38 -2.47 4.54
CA ALA A 32 6.97 -1.35 3.72
C ALA A 32 6.73 -0.10 4.58
N PRO A 33 6.90 1.11 4.02
CA PRO A 33 6.47 2.35 4.65
C PRO A 33 4.98 2.37 5.03
N SER A 34 4.63 3.11 6.08
CA SER A 34 3.26 3.17 6.62
C SER A 34 2.23 3.75 5.66
N ASP A 35 2.63 4.64 4.77
CA ASP A 35 1.81 5.20 3.69
C ASP A 35 1.46 4.18 2.60
N ILE A 36 2.21 3.08 2.49
CA ILE A 36 1.86 1.91 1.68
C ILE A 36 1.02 0.94 2.50
N LEU A 37 1.46 0.61 3.73
CA LEU A 37 0.81 -0.38 4.59
C LEU A 37 -0.65 -0.03 4.92
N LYS A 38 -1.01 1.26 5.00
CA LYS A 38 -2.41 1.69 5.21
C LYS A 38 -3.39 1.17 4.15
N TYR A 39 -2.92 0.76 2.98
CA TYR A 39 -3.74 0.19 1.91
C TYR A 39 -3.66 -1.35 1.83
N ILE A 40 -2.82 -1.99 2.63
CA ILE A 40 -2.71 -3.46 2.68
C ILE A 40 -3.56 -3.96 3.83
N VAL A 41 -4.55 -4.78 3.51
CA VAL A 41 -5.49 -5.33 4.49
C VAL A 41 -5.32 -6.84 4.57
N VAL A 42 -5.38 -7.40 5.79
CA VAL A 42 -5.36 -8.87 5.99
C VAL A 42 -6.50 -9.51 5.18
N ARG A 43 -6.18 -10.56 4.42
CA ARG A 43 -7.01 -11.24 3.41
C ARG A 43 -7.37 -10.38 2.18
N GLY A 44 -6.83 -9.17 2.08
CA GLY A 44 -6.91 -8.31 0.90
C GLY A 44 -5.91 -8.71 -0.18
N SER A 45 -6.07 -8.10 -1.35
CA SER A 45 -5.16 -8.26 -2.47
C SER A 45 -4.00 -7.27 -2.44
N VAL A 46 -2.83 -7.72 -2.89
CA VAL A 46 -1.64 -6.90 -3.11
C VAL A 46 -0.86 -7.46 -4.28
N ALA A 47 -0.29 -6.60 -5.13
CA ALA A 47 0.58 -7.01 -6.22
C ALA A 47 2.04 -6.79 -5.84
N LEU A 48 2.85 -7.86 -5.91
CA LEU A 48 4.28 -7.83 -5.64
C LEU A 48 5.07 -8.17 -6.90
N ASP A 49 5.88 -7.23 -7.40
CA ASP A 49 6.54 -7.33 -8.72
C ASP A 49 5.56 -7.80 -9.82
N GLY A 50 4.32 -7.28 -9.78
CA GLY A 50 3.25 -7.61 -10.74
C GLY A 50 2.47 -8.90 -10.47
N VAL A 51 2.83 -9.67 -9.43
CA VAL A 51 2.14 -10.91 -9.06
C VAL A 51 1.04 -10.61 -8.04
N SER A 52 -0.21 -10.86 -8.41
CA SER A 52 -1.37 -10.76 -7.51
C SER A 52 -1.30 -11.83 -6.41
N LEU A 53 -1.25 -11.40 -5.15
CA LEU A 53 -1.19 -12.25 -3.96
C LEU A 53 -2.19 -11.80 -2.90
N THR A 54 -2.38 -12.62 -1.88
CA THR A 54 -3.21 -12.32 -0.71
C THR A 54 -2.33 -12.03 0.49
N ALA A 55 -2.56 -10.90 1.15
CA ALA A 55 -1.89 -10.58 2.41
C ALA A 55 -2.46 -11.47 3.53
N ALA A 56 -1.63 -12.32 4.14
CA ALA A 56 -2.03 -13.21 5.22
C ALA A 56 -1.89 -12.57 6.60
N TYR A 57 -0.97 -11.60 6.73
CA TYR A 57 -0.67 -10.86 7.94
C TYR A 57 -0.27 -9.43 7.57
N VAL A 58 -0.59 -8.46 8.42
CA VAL A 58 -0.18 -7.06 8.30
C VAL A 58 -0.01 -6.49 9.71
N ASP A 59 1.06 -5.73 9.94
CA ASP A 59 1.26 -4.89 11.10
C ASP A 59 1.72 -3.47 10.68
N GLU A 60 2.27 -2.70 11.63
CA GLU A 60 2.71 -1.32 11.42
C GLU A 60 3.98 -1.19 10.54
N ASN A 61 4.74 -2.27 10.36
CA ASN A 61 6.06 -2.26 9.72
C ASN A 61 6.18 -3.25 8.55
N CYS A 62 5.39 -4.32 8.54
CA CYS A 62 5.47 -5.38 7.54
C CYS A 62 4.12 -6.04 7.22
N PHE A 63 4.14 -6.85 6.17
CA PHE A 63 3.06 -7.78 5.84
C PHE A 63 3.62 -9.10 5.33
N LYS A 64 2.82 -10.16 5.40
CA LYS A 64 3.21 -11.50 4.91
C LYS A 64 2.30 -11.97 3.80
N VAL A 65 2.88 -12.68 2.84
CA VAL A 65 2.17 -13.37 1.76
C VAL A 65 2.65 -14.82 1.68
N SER A 66 1.77 -15.70 1.19
CA SER A 66 2.09 -17.10 0.92
C SER A 66 2.20 -17.33 -0.58
N LEU A 67 3.31 -17.91 -1.02
CA LEU A 67 3.52 -18.31 -2.40
C LEU A 67 3.36 -19.83 -2.52
N ILE A 68 2.46 -20.25 -3.40
CA ILE A 68 2.35 -21.64 -3.82
C ILE A 68 3.53 -22.03 -4.74
N PRO A 69 3.89 -23.32 -4.85
CA PRO A 69 5.08 -23.77 -5.57
C PRO A 69 5.06 -23.38 -7.04
N HIS A 70 3.89 -23.44 -7.67
CA HIS A 70 3.73 -23.06 -9.07
C HIS A 70 4.09 -21.58 -9.28
N THR A 71 3.53 -20.66 -8.48
CA THR A 71 3.84 -19.23 -8.52
C THR A 71 5.33 -18.98 -8.29
N ALA A 72 5.93 -19.65 -7.31
CA ALA A 72 7.36 -19.54 -7.06
C ALA A 72 8.20 -20.05 -8.26
N SER A 73 7.77 -21.11 -8.95
CA SER A 73 8.52 -21.66 -10.10
C SER A 73 8.43 -20.83 -11.37
N VAL A 74 7.34 -20.08 -11.57
CA VAL A 74 7.06 -19.34 -12.82
C VAL A 74 7.20 -17.83 -12.69
N THR A 75 7.59 -17.32 -11.51
CA THR A 75 7.78 -15.88 -11.27
C THR A 75 9.13 -15.60 -10.62
N ILE A 76 9.59 -14.35 -10.70
CA ILE A 76 10.86 -13.94 -10.08
C ILE A 76 10.84 -14.00 -8.55
N LEU A 77 9.65 -14.06 -7.94
CA LEU A 77 9.52 -14.13 -6.48
C LEU A 77 10.13 -15.42 -5.91
N GLY A 78 10.20 -16.49 -6.70
CA GLY A 78 10.86 -17.73 -6.32
C GLY A 78 12.37 -17.61 -6.13
N SER A 79 13.03 -16.69 -6.84
CA SER A 79 14.49 -16.50 -6.75
C SER A 79 14.90 -15.37 -5.79
N LYS A 80 13.97 -14.49 -5.42
CA LYS A 80 14.20 -13.42 -4.44
C LYS A 80 14.61 -13.96 -3.07
N LYS A 81 15.42 -13.18 -2.34
CA LYS A 81 16.01 -13.51 -1.04
C LYS A 81 15.76 -12.38 -0.03
N PRO A 82 15.91 -12.65 1.27
CA PRO A 82 15.96 -11.59 2.28
C PRO A 82 16.98 -10.50 1.91
N GLY A 83 16.60 -9.24 2.08
CA GLY A 83 17.35 -8.06 1.67
C GLY A 83 17.03 -7.54 0.27
N ASP A 84 16.37 -8.33 -0.59
CA ASP A 84 15.99 -7.87 -1.92
C ASP A 84 14.84 -6.85 -1.84
N ARG A 85 14.91 -5.84 -2.71
CA ARG A 85 13.81 -4.90 -2.94
C ARG A 85 12.71 -5.54 -3.76
N ILE A 86 11.48 -5.13 -3.50
CA ILE A 86 10.28 -5.60 -4.20
C ILE A 86 9.35 -4.43 -4.50
N ASN A 87 8.77 -4.38 -5.70
CA ASN A 87 7.78 -3.37 -6.04
C ASN A 87 6.42 -3.78 -5.45
N ILE A 88 5.71 -2.81 -4.91
CA ILE A 88 4.40 -2.99 -4.28
C ILE A 88 3.39 -2.11 -5.02
N GLU A 89 2.33 -2.75 -5.51
CA GLU A 89 1.12 -2.09 -5.98
C GLU A 89 -0.04 -2.52 -5.07
N CYS A 90 -0.64 -1.53 -4.40
CA CYS A 90 -1.77 -1.73 -3.51
C CYS A 90 -3.08 -1.83 -4.30
N ASP A 91 -4.06 -2.52 -3.73
CA ASP A 91 -5.38 -2.62 -4.34
C ASP A 91 -5.99 -1.21 -4.51
N MET A 92 -6.35 -0.89 -5.76
CA MET A 92 -6.98 0.38 -6.12
C MET A 92 -8.24 0.65 -5.31
N LEU A 93 -8.97 -0.38 -4.86
CA LEU A 93 -10.15 -0.24 -4.03
C LEU A 93 -9.86 0.56 -2.75
N GLY A 94 -8.72 0.33 -2.09
CA GLY A 94 -8.34 1.05 -0.88
C GLY A 94 -8.18 2.56 -1.11
N LYS A 95 -7.55 2.95 -2.23
CA LYS A 95 -7.37 4.36 -2.62
C LYS A 95 -8.70 5.04 -2.95
N TYR A 96 -9.60 4.33 -3.63
CA TYR A 96 -10.94 4.85 -3.90
C TYR A 96 -11.75 5.06 -2.63
N VAL A 97 -11.69 4.11 -1.68
CA VAL A 97 -12.35 4.23 -0.38
C VAL A 97 -11.80 5.42 0.40
N GLU A 98 -10.46 5.57 0.50
CA GLU A 98 -9.84 6.71 1.18
C GLU A 98 -10.26 8.03 0.55
N LYS A 99 -10.26 8.13 -0.78
CA LYS A 99 -10.70 9.33 -1.50
C LYS A 99 -12.16 9.67 -1.20
N LEU A 100 -13.05 8.68 -1.20
CA LEU A 100 -14.48 8.88 -0.92
C LEU A 100 -14.72 9.31 0.53
N MET A 101 -14.01 8.71 1.49
CA MET A 101 -14.11 9.07 2.91
C MET A 101 -13.53 10.45 3.21
N SER A 102 -12.47 10.84 2.50
CA SER A 102 -11.81 12.15 2.66
C SER A 102 -12.50 13.26 1.86
N PHE A 103 -13.43 12.92 0.96
CA PHE A 103 -14.13 13.88 0.13
C PHE A 103 -15.19 14.61 0.94
N ASN A 104 -14.84 15.80 1.44
CA ASN A 104 -15.79 16.72 2.07
C ASN A 104 -16.11 17.90 1.13
N PRO A 105 -17.29 17.93 0.48
CA PRO A 105 -17.67 18.99 -0.44
C PRO A 105 -17.86 20.36 0.24
N GLN A 106 -18.13 20.42 1.55
CA GLN A 106 -18.24 21.70 2.29
C GLN A 106 -16.87 22.36 2.56
N ARG A 107 -15.79 21.57 2.71
CA ARG A 107 -14.47 22.09 3.14
C ARG A 107 -13.84 23.11 2.16
N LYS A 108 -14.20 23.06 0.88
CA LYS A 108 -13.74 24.03 -0.14
C LYS A 108 -14.39 25.41 -0.02
N LYS A 109 -15.47 25.56 0.75
CA LYS A 109 -16.15 26.85 0.93
C LYS A 109 -15.52 27.67 2.07
N ASP A 110 -14.99 27.00 3.09
CA ASP A 110 -14.44 27.65 4.29
C ASP A 110 -12.98 28.15 4.12
N GLU A 111 -12.21 27.64 3.15
CA GLU A 111 -10.86 28.17 2.87
C GLU A 111 -10.85 29.53 2.16
N LYS A 112 -12.02 30.04 1.73
CA LYS A 112 -12.15 31.37 1.10
C LYS A 112 -12.82 32.45 1.96
N GLU A 113 -13.21 32.14 3.21
CA GLU A 113 -13.76 33.12 4.16
C GLU A 113 -13.04 32.92 5.50
N SER A 114 -12.31 33.85 6.10
CA SER A 114 -12.28 35.30 5.99
C SER A 114 -10.91 35.75 6.52
N VAL A 115 -10.23 36.63 5.78
CA VAL A 115 -9.18 37.42 6.41
C VAL A 115 -9.91 38.36 7.35
N THR A 116 -9.89 38.06 8.65
CA THR A 116 -10.58 38.87 9.66
C THR A 116 -9.90 40.23 9.79
N MET A 117 -10.66 41.27 10.14
CA MET A 117 -10.09 42.61 10.37
C MET A 117 -9.02 42.62 11.47
N ASP A 118 -9.12 41.69 12.42
CA ASP A 118 -8.11 41.51 13.47
C ASP A 118 -6.80 40.96 12.90
N PHE A 119 -6.84 40.00 11.97
CA PHE A 119 -5.66 39.50 11.27
C PHE A 119 -4.95 40.58 10.44
N LEU A 120 -5.73 41.46 9.78
CA LEU A 120 -5.18 42.59 9.01
C LEU A 120 -4.48 43.61 9.92
N ARG A 121 -5.07 43.92 11.07
CA ARG A 121 -4.50 44.84 12.05
C ARG A 121 -3.21 44.30 12.67
N GLU A 122 -3.16 43.03 13.04
CA GLU A 122 -1.96 42.41 13.63
C GLU A 122 -0.76 42.40 12.68
N HIS A 123 -1.01 42.41 11.36
CA HIS A 123 0.05 42.39 10.34
C HIS A 123 0.31 43.76 9.70
N GLY A 124 -0.19 44.85 10.31
CA GLY A 124 0.13 46.22 9.89
C GLY A 124 -0.60 46.70 8.64
N PHE A 125 -1.68 46.02 8.25
CA PHE A 125 -2.56 46.40 7.15
C PHE A 125 -3.84 47.08 7.68
N ALA A 126 -3.70 48.20 8.39
CA ALA A 126 -4.77 49.17 8.65
C ALA A 126 -4.16 50.46 9.22
#